data_AF-A0A847H7M0-F1
#
_entry.id   AF-A0A847H7M0-F1
#
_cell.length_a   1.000
_cell.length_b   1.000
_cell.length_c   1.000
_cell.angle_alpha   90.00
_cell.angle_beta   90.00
_cell.angle_gamma   90.00
#
_symmetry.space_group_name_H-M   'P 1'
#
loop_
_entity.id
_entity.type
_entity.pdbx_description
1 polymer ?
#
loop_
_entity_poly.entity_id
_entity_poly.type
_entity_poly.pdbx_seq_one_letter_code
_entity_poly.pdbx_strand_id
1 'polypeptide(L)'
;DTTADNNVKISELHNVNNLTAGTEFQADKIWVGGDIELGDNSETRCLFAGGNVKLGSINELQEIHFVRNPDKKDSGYRKLEFESTDIAPESIRIYLGNIKKLDIFIKGLKNEEQVERFADEKLNFFYEPETPDSTKKLAKPDTAKARRLTESECQHIKMYGVR
;
A
#
# COMPACT_ATOMS: atom_id res chain seq x y z
N ASP A 1 -16.86 0.57 8.09
CA ASP A 1 -16.01 -0.47 7.49
C ASP A 1 -16.76 -1.09 6.34
N THR A 2 -16.03 -1.49 5.29
CA THR A 2 -16.62 -2.05 4.07
C THR A 2 -16.04 -3.44 3.87
N THR A 3 -16.93 -4.42 3.72
CA THR A 3 -16.57 -5.76 3.26
C THR A 3 -17.11 -5.93 1.84
N ALA A 4 -16.23 -6.27 0.90
CA ALA A 4 -16.61 -6.64 -0.45
C ALA A 4 -16.39 -8.16 -0.61
N ASP A 5 -17.45 -8.87 -0.99
CA ASP A 5 -17.38 -10.31 -1.26
C ASP A 5 -16.62 -10.56 -2.59
N ASN A 6 -16.53 -11.82 -3.00
CA ASN A 6 -15.81 -12.20 -4.21
C ASN A 6 -16.42 -11.58 -5.48
N ASN A 7 -15.58 -11.31 -6.48
CA ASN A 7 -15.96 -10.87 -7.83
C ASN A 7 -16.66 -9.50 -7.89
N VAL A 8 -16.34 -8.62 -6.95
CA VAL A 8 -16.86 -7.25 -6.92
C VAL A 8 -16.05 -6.36 -7.87
N LYS A 9 -16.73 -5.66 -8.77
CA LYS A 9 -16.13 -4.68 -9.69
C LYS A 9 -16.71 -3.29 -9.46
N ILE A 10 -15.83 -2.35 -9.13
CA ILE A 10 -16.16 -0.94 -8.88
C ILE A 10 -15.14 -0.09 -9.64
N SER A 11 -15.49 1.11 -10.13
CA SER A 11 -14.48 1.96 -10.76
C SER A 11 -13.57 2.61 -9.72
N GLU A 12 -14.16 3.26 -8.71
CA GLU A 12 -13.44 3.90 -7.62
C GLU A 12 -14.16 3.70 -6.30
N LEU A 13 -13.39 3.44 -5.23
CA LEU A 13 -13.90 3.29 -3.87
C LEU A 13 -13.34 4.41 -2.99
N HIS A 14 -14.21 5.20 -2.34
CA HIS A 14 -13.82 6.39 -1.56
C HIS A 14 -14.41 6.39 -0.15
N ASN A 15 -13.74 7.12 0.77
CA ASN A 15 -14.22 7.44 2.12
C ASN A 15 -14.54 6.23 3.00
N VAL A 16 -13.88 5.10 2.73
CA VAL A 16 -14.01 3.88 3.50
C VAL A 16 -13.12 3.95 4.74
N ASN A 17 -13.61 3.52 5.90
CA ASN A 17 -12.81 3.52 7.14
C ASN A 17 -11.77 2.40 7.15
N ASN A 18 -12.18 1.16 6.84
CA ASN A 18 -11.31 0.00 6.61
C ASN A 18 -11.96 -0.83 5.48
N LEU A 19 -11.14 -1.48 4.66
CA LEU A 19 -11.60 -2.34 3.56
C LEU A 19 -11.07 -3.76 3.76
N THR A 20 -11.98 -4.72 3.71
CA THR A 20 -11.64 -6.15 3.52
C THR A 20 -12.36 -6.62 2.26
N ALA A 21 -11.61 -6.99 1.25
CA ALA A 21 -12.14 -7.52 0.00
C ALA A 21 -11.72 -8.98 -0.17
N GLY A 22 -12.66 -9.82 -0.63
CA GLY A 22 -12.43 -11.22 -0.96
C GLY A 22 -11.57 -11.42 -2.21
N THR A 23 -11.73 -12.56 -2.87
CA THR A 23 -10.97 -12.88 -4.09
C THR A 23 -11.56 -12.16 -5.30
N GLU A 24 -10.73 -11.88 -6.31
CA GLU A 24 -11.13 -11.26 -7.58
C GLU A 24 -11.80 -9.88 -7.41
N PHE A 25 -11.42 -9.12 -6.38
CA PHE A 25 -11.90 -7.75 -6.21
C PHE A 25 -11.23 -6.83 -7.23
N GLN A 26 -12.02 -6.02 -7.94
CA GLN A 26 -11.53 -5.11 -8.97
C GLN A 26 -11.93 -3.66 -8.68
N ALA A 27 -10.93 -2.77 -8.57
CA ALA A 27 -11.17 -1.34 -8.57
C ALA A 27 -9.99 -0.56 -9.16
N ASP A 28 -10.23 0.46 -9.99
CA ASP A 28 -9.12 1.25 -10.54
C ASP A 28 -8.39 2.02 -9.44
N LYS A 29 -9.16 2.58 -8.48
CA LYS A 29 -8.64 3.35 -7.35
C LYS A 29 -9.38 3.07 -6.06
N ILE A 30 -8.63 2.97 -4.96
CA ILE A 30 -9.16 2.74 -3.62
C ILE A 30 -8.61 3.79 -2.64
N TRP A 31 -9.50 4.53 -1.98
CA TRP A 31 -9.19 5.47 -0.89
C TRP A 31 -9.81 5.01 0.42
N VAL A 32 -8.97 4.50 1.32
CA VAL A 32 -9.37 3.95 2.62
C VAL A 32 -8.61 4.66 3.74
N GLY A 33 -9.35 5.23 4.69
CA GLY A 33 -8.82 5.98 5.84
C GLY A 33 -8.07 5.12 6.87
N GLY A 34 -8.15 3.80 6.77
CA GLY A 34 -7.56 2.85 7.69
C GLY A 34 -6.97 1.68 6.92
N ASP A 35 -7.21 0.48 7.42
CA ASP A 35 -6.53 -0.71 6.91
C ASP A 35 -7.19 -1.22 5.63
N ILE A 36 -6.38 -1.78 4.73
CA ILE A 36 -6.80 -2.43 3.48
C ILE A 36 -6.32 -3.87 3.51
N GLU A 37 -7.25 -4.80 3.29
CA GLU A 37 -6.97 -6.21 3.02
C GLU A 37 -7.63 -6.61 1.70
N LEU A 38 -6.83 -7.03 0.72
CA LEU A 38 -7.30 -7.55 -0.56
C LEU A 38 -6.92 -9.02 -0.70
N GLY A 39 -7.90 -9.86 -1.03
CA GLY A 39 -7.71 -11.28 -1.29
C GLY A 39 -7.05 -11.57 -2.64
N ASP A 40 -6.88 -12.85 -2.93
CA ASP A 40 -6.20 -13.32 -4.13
C ASP A 40 -6.90 -12.92 -5.44
N ASN A 41 -6.11 -12.80 -6.50
CA ASN A 41 -6.51 -12.42 -7.85
C ASN A 41 -7.20 -11.05 -7.93
N SER A 42 -6.97 -10.17 -6.94
CA SER A 42 -7.51 -8.82 -6.98
C SER A 42 -6.76 -7.94 -8.00
N GLU A 43 -7.45 -6.92 -8.51
CA GLU A 43 -6.92 -5.96 -9.48
C GLU A 43 -7.19 -4.54 -8.98
N THR A 44 -6.13 -3.77 -8.78
CA THR A 44 -6.25 -2.36 -8.43
C THR A 44 -5.05 -1.55 -8.82
N ARG A 45 -5.24 -0.53 -9.66
CA ARG A 45 -4.10 0.25 -10.15
C ARG A 45 -3.46 1.11 -9.06
N CYS A 46 -4.27 1.71 -8.19
CA CYS A 46 -3.78 2.65 -7.19
C CYS A 46 -4.50 2.51 -5.84
N LEU A 47 -3.72 2.35 -4.78
CA LEU A 47 -4.19 2.27 -3.39
C LEU A 47 -3.78 3.50 -2.60
N PHE A 48 -4.71 4.07 -1.84
CA PHE A 48 -4.44 5.10 -0.84
C PHE A 48 -4.89 4.60 0.52
N ALA A 49 -3.92 4.31 1.38
CA ALA A 49 -4.12 3.71 2.69
C ALA A 49 -3.76 4.69 3.81
N GLY A 50 -4.73 4.98 4.65
CA GLY A 50 -4.54 5.68 5.93
C GLY A 50 -3.96 4.79 7.03
N GLY A 51 -3.99 3.47 6.84
CA GLY A 51 -3.50 2.45 7.76
C GLY A 51 -2.62 1.41 7.07
N ASN A 52 -2.62 0.19 7.62
CA ASN A 52 -1.83 -0.93 7.11
C ASN A 52 -2.44 -1.51 5.84
N VAL A 53 -1.62 -2.21 5.06
CA VAL A 53 -2.03 -2.84 3.80
C VAL A 53 -1.61 -4.31 3.82
N LYS A 54 -2.55 -5.20 3.50
CA LYS A 54 -2.32 -6.63 3.31
C LYS A 54 -2.88 -7.06 1.95
N LEU A 55 -2.05 -7.76 1.19
CA LEU A 55 -2.34 -8.13 -0.20
C LEU A 55 -2.13 -9.62 -0.37
N GLY A 56 -3.13 -10.30 -0.94
CA GLY A 56 -3.00 -11.64 -1.51
C GLY A 56 -2.15 -11.64 -2.77
N SER A 57 -2.44 -12.57 -3.68
CA SER A 57 -1.95 -12.53 -5.06
C SER A 57 -2.67 -11.40 -5.81
N ILE A 58 -1.94 -10.52 -6.50
CA ILE A 58 -2.52 -9.31 -7.13
C ILE A 58 -2.17 -9.27 -8.61
N ASN A 59 -3.19 -9.23 -9.46
CA ASN A 59 -3.04 -9.26 -10.92
C ASN A 59 -2.72 -7.88 -11.52
N GLU A 60 -3.05 -6.80 -10.82
CA GLU A 60 -2.70 -5.43 -11.23
C GLU A 60 -2.50 -4.54 -10.00
N LEU A 61 -1.34 -3.91 -9.88
CA LEU A 61 -1.00 -2.95 -8.81
C LEU A 61 0.15 -2.00 -9.16
N GLN A 62 -0.15 -0.77 -9.55
CA GLN A 62 0.92 0.16 -9.97
C GLN A 62 1.45 0.97 -8.80
N GLU A 63 0.58 1.36 -7.86
CA GLU A 63 0.89 2.37 -6.85
C GLU A 63 0.24 2.06 -5.50
N ILE A 64 1.00 2.25 -4.42
CA ILE A 64 0.51 2.27 -3.05
C ILE A 64 0.93 3.59 -2.41
N HIS A 65 -0.02 4.38 -1.94
CA HIS A 65 0.18 5.63 -1.23
C HIS A 65 -0.19 5.44 0.24
N PHE A 66 0.81 5.48 1.12
CA PHE A 66 0.58 5.57 2.55
C PHE A 66 0.38 7.04 2.92
N VAL A 67 -0.87 7.39 3.20
CA VAL A 67 -1.28 8.75 3.53
C VAL A 67 -1.60 8.87 5.02
N ARG A 68 -1.40 10.06 5.58
CA ARG A 68 -1.84 10.36 6.92
C ARG A 68 -3.37 10.48 6.97
N ASN A 69 -3.98 9.79 7.93
CA ASN A 69 -5.34 10.06 8.35
C ASN A 69 -5.32 11.12 9.47
N PRO A 70 -5.80 12.36 9.24
CA PRO A 70 -5.79 13.43 10.24
C PRO A 70 -6.70 13.13 11.45
N ASP A 71 -7.72 12.29 11.28
CA ASP A 71 -8.70 11.97 12.33
C ASP A 71 -8.20 10.89 13.30
N LYS A 72 -7.09 10.22 12.99
CA LYS A 72 -6.48 9.21 13.86
C LYS A 72 -5.22 9.79 14.53
N LYS A 73 -5.10 9.58 15.85
CA LYS A 73 -3.82 9.72 16.55
C LYS A 73 -2.89 8.62 16.07
N ASP A 74 -2.23 8.89 14.97
CA ASP A 74 -1.39 7.96 14.24
C ASP A 74 0.04 8.01 14.79
N SER A 75 0.58 6.82 15.07
CA SER A 75 1.97 6.67 15.49
C SER A 75 2.94 7.01 14.35
N GLY A 76 2.45 6.97 13.10
CA GLY A 76 3.22 7.14 11.87
C GLY A 76 3.88 5.85 11.40
N TYR A 77 3.56 4.71 12.01
CA TYR A 77 4.10 3.41 11.62
C TYR A 77 3.12 2.73 10.66
N ARG A 78 3.65 2.07 9.63
CA ARG A 78 2.87 1.31 8.65
C ARG A 78 3.42 -0.09 8.47
N LYS A 79 2.51 -1.01 8.19
CA LYS A 79 2.81 -2.38 7.78
C LYS A 79 2.28 -2.61 6.37
N LEU A 80 3.11 -3.19 5.52
CA LEU A 80 2.73 -3.71 4.21
C LEU A 80 2.99 -5.21 4.20
N GLU A 81 1.97 -6.01 3.92
CA GLU A 81 2.06 -7.47 3.89
C GLU A 81 1.70 -7.98 2.51
N PHE A 82 2.60 -8.79 1.95
CA PHE A 82 2.37 -9.57 0.76
C PHE A 82 2.24 -11.03 1.19
N GLU A 83 1.04 -11.60 1.08
CA GLU A 83 0.74 -13.01 1.38
C GLU A 83 1.20 -13.95 0.27
N SER A 84 1.56 -13.41 -0.89
CA SER A 84 2.09 -14.12 -2.06
C SER A 84 3.16 -13.28 -2.76
N THR A 85 4.08 -13.94 -3.46
CA THR A 85 5.04 -13.28 -4.38
C THR A 85 4.45 -13.04 -5.76
N ASP A 86 3.28 -13.61 -6.05
CA ASP A 86 2.59 -13.50 -7.35
C ASP A 86 1.88 -12.16 -7.45
N ILE A 87 2.67 -11.13 -7.76
CA ILE A 87 2.20 -9.75 -7.94
C ILE A 87 2.61 -9.30 -9.33
N ALA A 88 1.61 -9.12 -10.19
CA ALA A 88 1.75 -9.04 -11.63
C ALA A 88 2.07 -7.65 -12.26
N PRO A 89 2.36 -6.57 -11.52
CA PRO A 89 3.25 -5.54 -12.06
C PRO A 89 4.71 -5.99 -11.97
N GLU A 90 5.47 -5.63 -12.99
CA GLU A 90 6.93 -5.75 -12.97
C GLU A 90 7.55 -4.89 -11.85
N SER A 91 6.93 -3.76 -11.50
CA SER A 91 7.31 -2.94 -10.36
C SER A 91 6.13 -2.13 -9.78
N ILE A 92 6.12 -1.96 -8.46
CA ILE A 92 5.16 -1.20 -7.65
C ILE A 92 5.85 0.06 -7.15
N ARG A 93 5.18 1.21 -7.30
CA ARG A 93 5.61 2.47 -6.71
C ARG A 93 4.96 2.65 -5.35
N ILE A 94 5.76 2.72 -4.31
CA ILE A 94 5.32 2.93 -2.93
C ILE A 94 5.64 4.37 -2.54
N TYR A 95 4.59 5.15 -2.34
CA TYR A 95 4.66 6.53 -1.91
C TYR A 95 4.47 6.61 -0.40
N LEU A 96 5.49 7.12 0.27
CA LEU A 96 5.48 7.40 1.68
C LEU A 96 5.09 8.87 1.87
N GLY A 97 3.92 9.09 2.43
CA GLY A 97 3.51 10.38 2.95
C GLY A 97 4.27 10.76 4.22
N ASN A 98 3.59 11.41 5.17
CA ASN A 98 4.21 11.78 6.46
C ASN A 98 4.24 10.61 7.46
N ILE A 99 4.69 9.43 7.02
CA ILE A 99 4.90 8.26 7.89
C ILE A 99 6.34 8.24 8.42
N LYS A 100 6.53 7.68 9.61
CA LYS A 100 7.83 7.58 10.32
C LYS A 100 8.58 6.28 10.05
N LYS A 101 7.85 5.20 9.73
CA LYS A 101 8.42 3.87 9.51
C LYS A 101 7.47 3.01 8.68
N LEU A 102 8.05 2.19 7.79
CA LEU A 102 7.33 1.16 7.05
C LEU A 102 8.02 -0.19 7.29
N ASP A 103 7.27 -1.17 7.78
CA ASP A 103 7.71 -2.57 7.83
C ASP A 103 7.00 -3.36 6.73
N ILE A 104 7.76 -4.05 5.88
CA ILE A 104 7.26 -4.83 4.75
C ILE A 104 7.52 -6.30 5.02
N PHE A 105 6.47 -7.11 4.95
CA PHE A 105 6.52 -8.55 5.17
C PHE A 105 6.14 -9.27 3.88
N ILE A 106 7.02 -10.16 3.41
CA ILE A 106 6.81 -10.89 2.15
C ILE A 106 6.82 -12.38 2.46
N LYS A 107 5.66 -13.00 2.34
CA LYS A 107 5.46 -14.41 2.63
C LYS A 107 6.00 -15.29 1.51
N GLY A 108 6.56 -16.45 1.87
CA GLY A 108 7.13 -17.42 0.93
C GLY A 108 8.62 -17.21 0.64
N LEU A 109 9.21 -16.09 1.08
CA LEU A 109 10.65 -15.84 0.99
C LEU A 109 11.38 -16.38 2.23
N LYS A 110 12.46 -17.14 2.02
CA LYS A 110 13.09 -17.99 3.05
C LYS A 110 14.39 -17.41 3.63
N ASN A 111 14.98 -16.41 2.97
CA ASN A 111 16.24 -15.79 3.37
C ASN A 111 16.32 -14.31 2.91
N GLU A 112 17.34 -13.60 3.38
CA GLU A 112 17.54 -12.17 3.11
C GLU A 112 17.80 -11.88 1.62
N GLU A 113 18.59 -12.70 0.93
CA GLU A 113 18.89 -12.51 -0.50
C GLU A 113 17.62 -12.52 -1.37
N GLN A 114 16.67 -13.40 -1.05
CA GLN A 114 15.37 -13.44 -1.75
C GLN A 114 14.54 -12.19 -1.49
N VAL A 115 14.58 -11.67 -0.26
CA VAL A 115 13.85 -10.46 0.14
C VAL A 115 14.44 -9.23 -0.56
N GLU A 116 15.77 -9.11 -0.59
CA GLU A 116 16.48 -8.04 -1.28
C GLU A 116 16.19 -8.07 -2.79
N ARG A 117 16.27 -9.25 -3.41
CA ARG A 117 15.96 -9.40 -4.84
C ARG A 117 14.52 -9.01 -5.16
N PHE A 118 13.56 -9.47 -4.34
CA PHE A 118 12.16 -9.07 -4.51
C PHE A 118 12.00 -7.55 -4.37
N ALA A 119 12.64 -6.95 -3.38
CA ALA A 119 12.57 -5.50 -3.17
C ALA A 119 13.15 -4.72 -4.35
N ASP A 120 14.34 -5.10 -4.84
CA ASP A 120 15.02 -4.42 -5.94
C ASP A 120 14.26 -4.55 -7.27
N GLU A 121 13.68 -5.72 -7.54
CA GLU A 121 12.92 -5.97 -8.76
C GLU A 121 11.53 -5.34 -8.70
N LYS A 122 10.84 -5.47 -7.56
CA LYS A 122 9.40 -5.16 -7.47
C LYS A 122 9.09 -3.83 -6.81
N LEU A 123 9.93 -3.27 -5.94
CA LEU A 123 9.53 -2.15 -5.08
C LEU A 123 10.36 -0.89 -5.37
N ASN A 124 9.66 0.20 -5.67
CA ASN A 124 10.29 1.52 -5.85
C ASN A 124 9.69 2.51 -4.86
N PHE A 125 10.54 3.11 -4.03
CA PHE A 125 10.08 3.99 -2.95
C PHE A 125 10.24 5.47 -3.27
N PHE A 126 9.18 6.23 -2.95
CA PHE A 126 9.09 7.66 -3.18
C PHE A 126 8.64 8.36 -1.89
N TYR A 127 9.18 9.53 -1.63
CA TYR A 127 8.57 10.48 -0.72
C TYR A 127 7.53 11.29 -1.48
N GLU A 128 6.36 11.45 -0.88
CA GLU A 128 5.29 12.29 -1.41
C GLU A 128 4.81 13.26 -0.34
N PRO A 129 5.06 14.57 -0.50
CA PRO A 129 4.56 15.53 0.47
C PRO A 129 3.03 15.57 0.43
N GLU A 130 2.43 15.55 1.61
CA GLU A 130 0.99 15.68 1.76
C GLU A 130 0.62 17.14 1.86
N THR A 131 -0.42 17.54 1.14
CA THR A 131 -1.07 18.83 1.38
C THR A 131 -2.21 18.66 2.38
N PRO A 132 -2.26 19.45 3.46
CA PRO A 132 -3.41 19.44 4.36
C PRO A 132 -4.66 19.84 3.57
N ASP A 133 -5.61 18.91 3.41
CA ASP A 133 -6.93 19.19 2.88
C ASP A 133 -7.92 19.02 4.03
N SER A 134 -8.36 20.15 4.61
CA SER A 134 -9.29 20.18 5.74
C SER A 134 -10.69 19.65 5.40
N THR A 135 -10.96 19.36 4.13
CA THR A 135 -12.28 18.87 3.66
C THR A 135 -12.31 17.36 3.43
N LYS A 136 -11.17 16.66 3.57
CA LYS A 136 -11.06 15.23 3.28
C LYS A 136 -10.64 14.43 4.51
N LYS A 137 -11.18 13.21 4.61
CA LYS A 137 -10.79 12.20 5.61
C LYS A 137 -9.35 11.69 5.44
N LEU A 138 -8.72 11.97 4.30
CA LEU A 138 -7.35 11.61 3.97
C LEU A 138 -6.65 12.82 3.35
N ALA A 139 -5.38 13.02 3.70
CA ALA A 139 -4.57 14.03 3.02
C ALA A 139 -4.49 13.72 1.52
N LYS A 140 -4.61 14.75 0.68
CA LYS A 140 -4.46 14.57 -0.76
C LYS A 140 -2.96 14.49 -1.08
N PRO A 141 -2.51 13.40 -1.71
CA PRO A 141 -1.12 13.30 -2.17
C PRO A 141 -0.83 14.34 -3.25
N ASP A 142 0.34 14.98 -3.18
CA ASP A 142 0.85 15.88 -4.22
C ASP A 142 1.86 15.14 -5.09
N THR A 143 1.33 14.28 -5.98
CA THR A 143 2.13 13.41 -6.86
C THR A 143 3.11 14.18 -7.75
N ALA A 144 2.80 15.45 -8.04
CA ALA A 144 3.69 16.32 -8.82
C ALA A 144 4.98 16.68 -8.08
N LYS A 145 4.99 16.58 -6.74
CA LYS A 145 6.16 16.79 -5.89
C LYS A 145 6.78 15.48 -5.40
N ALA A 146 6.25 14.34 -5.82
CA ALA A 146 6.82 13.07 -5.44
C ALA A 146 8.25 12.93 -5.98
N ARG A 147 9.14 12.41 -5.14
CA ARG A 147 10.54 12.18 -5.50
C ARG A 147 10.99 10.84 -4.95
N ARG A 148 11.99 10.23 -5.58
CA ARG A 148 12.60 9.00 -5.05
C ARG A 148 13.17 9.27 -3.65
N LEU A 149 13.06 8.29 -2.75
CA LEU A 149 13.71 8.36 -1.45
C LEU A 149 15.23 8.33 -1.61
N THR A 150 15.92 9.06 -0.73
CA THR A 150 17.38 8.90 -0.57
C THR A 150 17.68 7.65 0.26
N GLU A 151 18.92 7.14 0.19
CA GLU A 151 19.35 5.98 0.98
C GLU A 151 19.14 6.18 2.49
N SER A 152 19.39 7.39 3.00
CA SER A 152 19.15 7.71 4.42
C SER A 152 17.68 7.63 4.79
N GLU A 153 16.77 8.00 3.89
CA GLU A 153 15.33 7.95 4.14
C GLU A 153 14.80 6.51 4.06
N CYS A 154 15.41 5.67 3.23
CA CYS A 154 15.10 4.25 3.16
C CYS A 154 15.44 3.48 4.45
N GLN A 155 16.28 4.02 5.36
CA GLN A 155 16.58 3.39 6.65
C GLN A 155 15.34 3.18 7.54
N HIS A 156 14.27 3.93 7.28
CA HIS A 156 12.99 3.80 7.96
C HIS A 156 12.09 2.70 7.36
N ILE A 157 12.55 2.04 6.30
CA ILE A 157 11.90 0.90 5.67
C ILE A 157 12.64 -0.36 6.10
N LYS A 158 11.93 -1.31 6.70
CA LYS A 158 12.50 -2.63 7.01
C LYS A 158 11.72 -3.71 6.27
N MET A 159 12.42 -4.70 5.76
CA MET A 159 11.83 -5.76 4.96
C MET A 159 12.11 -7.12 5.58
N TYR A 160 11.13 -8.01 5.53
CA TYR A 160 11.16 -9.29 6.22
C TYR A 160 10.58 -10.38 5.34
N GLY A 161 11.35 -11.47 5.16
CA GLY A 161 10.83 -12.72 4.62
C GLY A 161 10.08 -13.48 5.71
N VAL A 162 8.85 -13.92 5.42
CA VAL A 162 8.03 -14.69 6.36
C VAL A 162 7.81 -16.09 5.80
N ARG A 163 8.12 -17.11 6.63
CA ARG A 163 7.91 -18.51 6.28
C ARG A 163 6.44 -18.91 6.31
#